data_AF-A0A660U9M0-F1
#
_entry.id   AF-A0A660U9M0-F1
#
_cell.length_a   1.000
_cell.length_b   1.000
_cell.length_c   1.000
_cell.angle_alpha   90.00
_cell.angle_beta   90.00
_cell.angle_gamma   90.00
#
_symmetry.space_group_name_H-M   'P 1'
#
loop_
_entity.id
_entity.type
_entity.pdbx_description
1 polymer ?
#
loop_
_entity_poly.entity_id
_entity_poly.type
_entity_poly.pdbx_seq_one_letter_code
_entity_poly.pdbx_strand_id
1 'polypeptide(L)'
;EPVRAACEILGLDPLYVANEGKVIAVVDPKRADEAVELMRRHPLGREASIIGSFTEDHPGRVYLRTEIGSRRIIEMLMGEQLPRIC
;
A
#
# COMPACT_ATOMS: atom_id res chain seq x y z
N GLU A 1 10.10 7.55 -7.43
CA GLU A 1 11.00 7.33 -8.59
C GLU A 1 12.17 6.38 -8.29
N PRO A 2 13.05 6.59 -7.28
CA PRO A 2 14.19 5.69 -7.06
C PRO A 2 13.82 4.28 -6.59
N VAL A 3 12.84 4.16 -5.68
CA VAL A 3 12.37 2.88 -5.15
C VAL A 3 11.79 2.00 -6.26
N ARG A 4 10.98 2.59 -7.14
CA ARG A 4 10.38 1.89 -8.28
C ARG A 4 11.48 1.35 -9.21
N ALA A 5 12.44 2.19 -9.59
CA ALA A 5 13.55 1.78 -10.45
C ALA A 5 14.40 0.67 -9.80
N ALA A 6 14.72 0.78 -8.52
CA ALA A 6 15.46 -0.25 -7.79
C ALA A 6 14.69 -1.58 -7.75
N CYS A 7 13.38 -1.53 -7.47
CA CYS A 7 12.52 -2.71 -7.47
C CYS A 7 12.46 -3.37 -8.86
N GLU A 8 12.35 -2.59 -9.94
CA GLU A 8 12.36 -3.09 -11.32
C GLU A 8 13.68 -3.80 -11.66
N ILE A 9 14.82 -3.20 -11.32
CA ILE A 9 16.15 -3.79 -11.57
C ILE A 9 16.33 -5.10 -10.77
N LEU A 10 15.84 -5.14 -9.54
CA LEU A 10 16.01 -6.28 -8.63
C LEU A 10 14.93 -7.36 -8.79
N GLY A 11 13.92 -7.14 -9.64
CA GLY A 11 12.79 -8.06 -9.79
C GLY A 11 11.89 -8.14 -8.55
N LEU A 12 11.83 -7.06 -7.77
CA LEU A 12 11.00 -6.96 -6.57
C LEU A 12 9.71 -6.21 -6.89
N ASP A 13 8.61 -6.62 -6.27
CA ASP A 13 7.37 -5.82 -6.24
C ASP A 13 7.35 -4.99 -4.94
N PRO A 14 7.30 -3.65 -5.01
CA PRO A 14 7.40 -2.77 -3.84
C PRO A 14 6.24 -2.92 -2.85
N LEU A 15 5.12 -3.53 -3.25
CA LEU A 15 4.00 -3.81 -2.34
C LEU A 15 4.35 -4.86 -1.27
N TYR A 16 5.41 -5.62 -1.49
CA TYR A 16 5.82 -6.75 -0.66
C TYR A 16 7.11 -6.50 0.13
N VAL A 17 7.78 -5.38 -0.10
CA VAL A 17 9.00 -4.98 0.63
C VAL A 17 8.61 -4.42 1.99
N ALA A 18 9.33 -4.83 3.04
CA ALA A 18 9.08 -4.36 4.40
C ALA A 18 9.22 -2.82 4.52
N ASN A 19 8.36 -2.22 5.34
CA ASN A 19 8.41 -0.79 5.67
C ASN A 19 8.63 -0.64 7.18
N GLU A 20 9.61 0.16 7.62
CA GLU A 20 9.93 0.38 9.06
C GLU A 20 9.47 1.73 9.61
N GLY A 21 8.63 2.46 8.86
CA GLY A 21 8.19 3.80 9.25
C GLY A 21 6.87 4.23 8.62
N LYS A 22 6.02 3.26 8.24
CA LYS A 22 4.73 3.48 7.58
C LYS A 22 3.62 2.79 8.35
N VAL A 23 2.40 3.28 8.21
CA VAL A 23 1.21 2.72 8.83
C VAL A 23 0.09 2.62 7.81
N ILE A 24 -0.71 1.55 7.90
CA ILE A 24 -2.00 1.44 7.21
C ILE A 24 -3.08 1.70 8.24
N ALA A 25 -4.01 2.61 7.93
CA ALA A 25 -5.14 2.94 8.80
C ALA A 25 -6.45 2.64 8.08
N VAL A 26 -7.38 2.01 8.80
CA VAL A 26 -8.77 1.83 8.37
C VAL A 26 -9.61 2.85 9.12
N VAL A 27 -10.37 3.65 8.37
CA VAL A 27 -11.15 4.77 8.91
C VAL A 27 -12.57 4.75 8.36
N ASP A 28 -13.48 5.46 9.04
CA ASP A 28 -14.82 5.71 8.52
C ASP A 28 -14.70 6.46 7.17
N PRO A 29 -15.40 6.01 6.10
CA PRO A 29 -15.31 6.64 4.78
C PRO A 29 -15.69 8.13 4.81
N LYS A 30 -16.56 8.56 5.71
CA LYS A 30 -16.96 9.97 5.87
C LYS A 30 -15.87 10.84 6.46
N ARG A 31 -14.82 10.24 7.03
CA ARG A 31 -13.68 10.93 7.67
C ARG A 31 -12.36 10.66 6.98
N ALA A 32 -12.36 10.00 5.82
CA ALA A 32 -11.15 9.59 5.12
C ALA A 32 -10.27 10.80 4.74
N ASP A 33 -10.89 11.84 4.18
CA ASP A 33 -10.16 13.07 3.79
C ASP A 33 -9.60 13.81 5.02
N GLU A 34 -10.42 13.97 6.08
CA GLU A 34 -10.00 14.57 7.36
C GLU A 34 -8.80 13.83 7.96
N ALA A 35 -8.84 12.49 7.96
CA ALA A 35 -7.76 11.66 8.47
C ALA A 35 -6.46 11.86 7.68
N VAL A 36 -6.53 11.89 6.35
CA VAL A 36 -5.35 12.15 5.50
C VAL A 36 -4.81 13.56 5.72
N GLU A 37 -5.68 14.57 5.79
CA GLU A 37 -5.26 15.95 6.07
C GLU A 37 -4.53 16.06 7.40
N LEU A 38 -5.04 15.39 8.45
CA LEU A 38 -4.40 15.35 9.76
C LEU A 38 -3.02 14.67 9.69
N MET A 39 -2.92 13.51 9.02
CA MET A 39 -1.65 12.80 8.84
C MET A 39 -0.62 13.66 8.10
N ARG A 40 -1.04 14.37 7.05
CA ARG A 40 -0.16 15.22 6.24
C ARG A 40 0.40 16.43 7.00
N ARG A 41 -0.22 16.86 8.10
CA ARG A 41 0.33 17.91 8.99
C ARG A 41 1.55 17.42 9.75
N HIS A 42 1.70 16.12 9.98
CA HIS A 42 2.87 15.56 10.63
C HIS A 42 4.03 15.41 9.62
N PRO A 43 5.29 15.76 9.98
CA PRO A 43 6.42 15.67 9.05
C PRO A 43 6.60 14.29 8.41
N LEU A 44 6.36 13.21 9.16
CA LEU A 44 6.47 11.82 8.66
C LEU A 44 5.25 11.36 7.84
N GLY A 45 4.13 12.09 7.89
CA GLY A 45 2.88 11.73 7.23
C GLY A 45 2.56 12.55 5.99
N ARG A 46 3.49 13.40 5.53
CA ARG A 46 3.29 14.32 4.39
C ARG A 46 2.80 13.63 3.10
N GLU A 47 3.13 12.35 2.93
CA GLU A 47 2.75 11.54 1.77
C GLU A 47 1.54 10.63 2.02
N ALA A 48 0.82 10.78 3.14
CA ALA A 48 -0.37 9.98 3.42
C ALA A 48 -1.40 10.13 2.30
N SER A 49 -2.09 9.05 1.96
CA SER A 49 -3.08 9.03 0.88
C SER A 49 -4.14 7.95 1.15
N ILE A 50 -5.34 8.16 0.60
CA ILE A 50 -6.35 7.12 0.51
C ILE A 50 -5.93 6.18 -0.62
N ILE A 51 -5.76 4.89 -0.31
CA ILE A 51 -5.29 3.88 -1.27
C ILE A 51 -6.35 2.85 -1.66
N GLY A 52 -7.56 2.93 -1.08
CA GLY A 52 -8.64 1.99 -1.40
C GLY A 52 -9.85 2.12 -0.48
N SER A 53 -10.76 1.17 -0.63
CA SER A 53 -12.01 1.06 0.14
C SER A 53 -12.37 -0.42 0.31
N PHE A 54 -13.12 -0.74 1.36
CA PHE A 54 -13.72 -2.06 1.53
C PHE A 54 -14.96 -2.21 0.65
N THR A 55 -15.20 -3.42 0.16
CA THR A 55 -16.39 -3.81 -0.61
C THR A 55 -16.95 -5.11 -0.05
N GLU A 56 -18.23 -5.39 -0.31
CA GLU A 56 -18.83 -6.70 0.01
C GLU A 56 -18.41 -7.79 -1.00
N ASP A 57 -17.89 -7.39 -2.16
CA ASP A 57 -17.38 -8.30 -3.18
C ASP A 57 -16.13 -9.04 -2.69
N HIS A 58 -16.13 -10.38 -2.86
CA HIS A 58 -14.97 -11.24 -2.64
C HIS A 58 -14.27 -11.06 -1.28
N PRO A 59 -14.95 -11.40 -0.16
CA PRO A 59 -14.39 -11.22 1.18
C PRO A 59 -13.04 -11.94 1.36
N GLY A 60 -12.12 -11.31 2.09
CA GLY A 60 -10.79 -11.85 2.35
C GLY A 60 -9.80 -11.70 1.20
N ARG A 61 -10.15 -10.96 0.13
CA ARG A 61 -9.26 -10.68 -1.00
C ARG A 61 -8.98 -9.19 -1.15
N VAL A 62 -7.78 -8.87 -1.65
CA VAL A 62 -7.37 -7.51 -1.99
C VAL A 62 -7.18 -7.41 -3.49
N TYR A 63 -7.82 -6.43 -4.12
CA TYR A 63 -7.70 -6.17 -5.55
C TYR A 63 -6.99 -4.83 -5.78
N LEU A 64 -5.90 -4.86 -6.53
CA LEU A 64 -5.25 -3.66 -7.03
C LEU A 64 -5.87 -3.27 -8.38
N ARG A 65 -6.32 -2.01 -8.48
CA ARG A 65 -6.63 -1.40 -9.77
C ARG A 65 -5.33 -0.92 -10.42
N THR A 66 -5.05 -1.38 -11.62
CA THR A 66 -3.86 -0.97 -12.39
C THR A 66 -4.09 0.39 -13.05
N GLU A 67 -3.02 1.01 -13.54
CA GLU A 67 -3.08 2.30 -14.24
C GLU A 67 -3.96 2.25 -15.51
N ILE A 68 -4.06 1.09 -16.16
CA ILE A 68 -4.93 0.87 -17.33
C ILE A 68 -6.36 0.46 -16.95
N GLY A 69 -6.71 0.48 -15.66
CA GLY A 69 -8.05 0.22 -15.15
C GLY A 69 -8.40 -1.25 -14.95
N SER A 70 -7.50 -2.19 -15.27
CA SER A 70 -7.68 -3.62 -14.97
C SER A 70 -7.54 -3.90 -13.46
N ARG A 71 -7.92 -5.10 -13.01
CA ARG A 71 -7.76 -5.53 -11.62
C ARG A 71 -6.80 -6.72 -11.55
N ARG A 72 -5.87 -6.70 -10.60
CA ARG A 72 -5.08 -7.89 -10.20
C ARG A 72 -5.29 -8.18 -8.72
N ILE A 73 -5.22 -9.44 -8.33
CA ILE A 73 -5.26 -9.84 -6.92
C ILE A 73 -3.87 -9.58 -6.31
N ILE A 74 -3.84 -8.99 -5.11
CA ILE A 74 -2.65 -8.99 -4.25
C ILE A 74 -2.76 -10.23 -3.37
N GLU A 75 -1.85 -11.18 -3.59
CA GLU A 75 -1.82 -12.43 -2.82
C GLU A 75 -0.95 -12.27 -1.58
N MET A 76 -1.19 -13.12 -0.59
CA MET A 76 -0.24 -13.26 0.51
C MET A 76 1.05 -13.88 -0.04
N LEU A 77 2.21 -13.32 0.30
CA LEU A 77 3.50 -13.90 -0.08
C LEU A 77 3.62 -15.33 0.47
N MET A 78 4.11 -16.23 -0.35
CA MET A 78 4.64 -17.51 0.12
C MET A 78 6.09 -17.30 0.54
N GLY A 79 6.32 -17.08 1.84
CA GLY A 79 7.64 -16.85 2.41
C GLY A 79 8.09 -15.39 2.40
N GLU A 80 9.40 -15.16 2.51
CA GLU A 80 10.00 -13.83 2.58
C GLU A 80 10.70 -13.48 1.26
N GLN A 81 10.56 -12.22 0.81
CA GLN A 81 11.16 -11.75 -0.45
C GLN A 81 12.67 -11.48 -0.32
N LEU A 82 13.11 -10.98 0.84
CA LEU A 82 14.51 -10.67 1.12
C LEU A 82 14.88 -11.24 2.49
N PRO A 83 15.93 -12.08 2.59
CA PRO A 83 16.36 -12.62 3.86
C PRO A 83 16.92 -11.50 4.74
N ARG A 84 16.63 -11.55 6.04
CA ARG A 84 17.18 -10.61 7.05
C ARG A 84 16.83 -9.15 6.77
N ILE A 85 15.65 -8.90 6.21
CA ILE A 85 15.18 -7.54 5.89
C ILE A 85 14.84 -6.71 7.15
N CYS A 86 14.63 -7.36 8.30
CA CYS A 86 14.44 -6.76 9.62
C CYS A 86 14.74 -7.80 10.72
#